data_AF-A0ABD5DG43-F1
#
_entry.id   AF-A0ABD5DG43-F1
#
_cell.length_a   1.000
_cell.length_b   1.000
_cell.length_c   1.000
_cell.angle_alpha   90.00
_cell.angle_beta   90.00
_cell.angle_gamma   90.00
#
_symmetry.space_group_name_H-M   'P 1'
#
loop_
_entity.id
_entity.type
_entity.pdbx_description
1 polymer ?
#
loop_
_entity_poly.entity_id
_entity_poly.type
_entity_poly.pdbx_seq_one_letter_code
_entity_poly.pdbx_strand_id
1 'polypeptide(L)'
;GEMQPVVNPAEPKDIVGYVREASDAEVQQALTSAINNAPIWFATPPQERAAILERAAVLMESQMPTLMGILVREAGKTFSNAIAEVREAVDFLHYYAGQVRDDFDNETHRPLGPVVCISPWNFPLA
;
A
#
# COMPACT_ATOMS: atom_id res chain seq x y z
N GLY A 1 7.77 12.49 16.04
CA GLY A 1 6.62 13.13 16.70
C GLY A 1 6.14 12.32 17.89
N GLU A 2 5.16 12.85 18.61
CA GLU A 2 4.43 12.16 19.67
C GLU A 2 3.56 11.03 19.09
N MET A 3 3.38 9.93 19.82
CA MET A 3 2.50 8.83 19.41
C MET A 3 1.06 9.20 19.75
N GLN A 4 0.18 9.21 18.75
CA GLN A 4 -1.25 9.47 18.89
C GLN A 4 -2.05 8.16 18.82
N PRO A 5 -3.07 7.96 19.67
CA PRO A 5 -3.89 6.77 19.63
C PRO A 5 -4.76 6.73 18.37
N VAL A 6 -4.82 5.57 17.73
CA VAL A 6 -5.80 5.25 16.69
C VAL A 6 -6.97 4.54 17.38
N VAL A 7 -8.14 5.16 17.35
CA VAL A 7 -9.32 4.74 18.11
C VAL A 7 -10.32 4.04 17.19
N ASN A 8 -10.92 2.96 17.65
CA ASN A 8 -11.96 2.27 16.92
C ASN A 8 -13.22 3.18 16.83
N PRO A 9 -13.70 3.50 15.62
CA PRO A 9 -14.84 4.40 15.46
C PRO A 9 -16.16 3.83 15.99
N ALA A 10 -16.27 2.51 16.18
CA ALA A 10 -17.46 1.85 16.72
C ALA A 10 -17.42 1.63 18.25
N GLU A 11 -16.24 1.68 18.87
CA GLU A 11 -16.04 1.55 20.32
C GLU A 11 -14.88 2.45 20.77
N PRO A 12 -15.14 3.69 21.22
CA PRO A 12 -14.09 4.66 21.52
C PRO A 12 -13.10 4.25 22.63
N LYS A 13 -13.42 3.24 23.44
CA LYS A 13 -12.49 2.69 24.44
C LYS A 13 -11.53 1.64 23.85
N ASP A 14 -11.81 1.15 22.65
CA ASP A 14 -10.96 0.22 21.94
C ASP A 14 -9.86 0.98 21.17
N ILE A 15 -8.65 0.96 21.73
CA ILE A 15 -7.47 1.52 21.07
C ILE A 15 -6.92 0.46 20.12
N VAL A 16 -6.95 0.77 18.82
CA VAL A 16 -6.51 -0.14 17.75
C VAL A 16 -4.98 -0.20 17.70
N GLY A 17 -4.33 0.96 17.86
CA GLY A 17 -2.89 1.12 17.84
C GLY A 17 -2.48 2.57 18.12
N TYR A 18 -1.24 2.90 17.76
CA TYR A 18 -0.72 4.26 17.86
C TYR A 18 0.00 4.64 16.57
N VAL A 19 -0.23 5.85 16.10
CA VAL A 19 0.39 6.42 14.91
C VAL A 19 1.32 7.57 15.31
N ARG A 20 2.39 7.76 14.55
CA ARG A 20 3.24 8.93 14.66
C ARG A 20 3.32 9.58 13.30
N GLU A 21 2.86 10.81 13.21
CA GLU A 21 2.99 11.58 11.98
C GLU A 21 4.48 11.83 11.66
N ALA A 22 4.78 11.81 10.36
CA ALA A 22 6.10 12.16 9.87
C ALA A 22 6.33 13.67 10.00
N SER A 23 7.54 14.06 10.39
CA SER A 23 7.97 15.46 10.35
C SER A 23 8.36 15.88 8.94
N ASP A 24 8.36 17.19 8.66
CA ASP A 24 8.80 17.74 7.37
C ASP A 24 10.21 17.26 6.96
N ALA A 25 11.11 17.11 7.94
CA ALA A 25 12.45 16.59 7.69
C ALA A 25 12.46 15.12 7.24
N GLU A 26 11.59 14.28 7.82
CA GLU A 26 11.43 12.88 7.41
C GLU A 26 10.76 12.78 6.03
N VAL A 27 9.79 13.66 5.73
CA VAL A 27 9.19 13.76 4.39
C VAL A 27 10.25 14.14 3.35
N GLN A 28 11.09 15.14 3.65
CA GLN A 28 12.19 15.54 2.76
C GLN A 28 13.21 14.41 2.57
N GLN A 29 13.51 13.65 3.63
CA GLN A 29 14.37 12.48 3.54
C GLN A 29 13.76 11.38 2.65
N ALA A 30 12.47 11.10 2.79
CA ALA A 30 11.76 10.14 1.96
C ALA A 30 11.78 10.54 0.47
N LEU A 31 11.52 11.83 0.17
CA LEU A 31 11.59 12.37 -1.19
C LEU A 31 13.00 12.24 -1.78
N THR A 32 14.02 12.60 -0.99
CA THR A 32 15.42 12.50 -1.40
C THR A 32 15.80 11.05 -1.70
N SER A 33 15.35 10.11 -0.86
CA SER A 33 15.55 8.67 -1.07
C SER A 33 14.86 8.19 -2.34
N ALA A 34 13.62 8.61 -2.59
CA ALA A 34 12.87 8.24 -3.80
C ALA A 34 13.56 8.75 -5.06
N ILE A 35 14.05 9.99 -5.07
CA ILE A 35 14.82 10.56 -6.19
C ILE A 35 16.10 9.76 -6.44
N ASN A 36 16.88 9.50 -5.39
CA ASN A 36 18.17 8.84 -5.52
C ASN A 36 18.05 7.38 -5.97
N ASN A 37 16.96 6.69 -5.61
CA ASN A 37 16.73 5.29 -5.97
C ASN A 37 15.88 5.12 -7.23
N ALA A 38 15.29 6.18 -7.78
CA ALA A 38 14.49 6.11 -9.00
C ALA A 38 15.23 5.46 -10.19
N PRO A 39 16.53 5.73 -10.45
CA PRO A 39 17.26 5.07 -11.52
C PRO A 39 17.40 3.55 -11.31
N ILE A 40 17.60 3.11 -10.06
CA ILE A 40 17.72 1.69 -9.71
C ILE A 40 16.37 0.99 -9.92
N TRP A 41 15.29 1.62 -9.46
CA TRP A 41 13.94 1.08 -9.67
C TRP A 41 13.55 1.03 -11.15
N PHE A 42 13.91 2.06 -11.93
CA PHE A 42 13.72 2.06 -13.38
C PHE A 42 14.49 0.92 -14.06
N ALA A 43 15.76 0.70 -13.68
CA ALA A 43 16.60 -0.35 -14.25
C ALA A 43 16.15 -1.77 -13.88
N THR A 44 15.34 -1.92 -12.83
CA THR A 44 14.74 -3.21 -12.45
C THR A 44 13.85 -3.72 -13.61
N PRO A 45 14.03 -4.95 -14.12
CA PRO A 45 13.24 -5.47 -15.23
C PRO A 45 11.72 -5.44 -14.94
N PRO A 46 10.85 -5.16 -15.93
CA PRO A 46 9.39 -5.19 -15.74
C PRO A 46 8.90 -6.49 -15.10
N GLN A 47 9.45 -7.64 -15.50
CA GLN A 47 9.08 -8.95 -14.97
C GLN A 47 9.39 -9.08 -13.47
N GLU A 48 10.50 -8.51 -13.02
CA GLU A 48 10.85 -8.50 -11.59
C GLU A 48 9.94 -7.56 -10.80
N ARG A 49 9.57 -6.41 -11.37
CA ARG A 49 8.59 -5.49 -10.77
C ARG A 49 7.21 -6.14 -10.66
N ALA A 50 6.74 -6.83 -11.70
CA ALA A 50 5.50 -7.61 -11.67
C ALA A 50 5.57 -8.71 -10.60
N ALA A 51 6.68 -9.44 -10.50
CA ALA A 51 6.85 -10.47 -9.49
C ALA A 51 6.84 -9.92 -8.05
N ILE A 52 7.27 -8.68 -7.82
CA ILE A 52 7.13 -8.01 -6.51
C ILE A 52 5.65 -7.83 -6.15
N LEU A 53 4.84 -7.36 -7.10
CA LEU A 53 3.39 -7.18 -6.90
C LEU A 53 2.69 -8.52 -6.63
N GLU A 54 3.02 -9.57 -7.39
CA GLU A 54 2.45 -10.91 -7.18
C GLU A 54 2.80 -11.48 -5.80
N ARG A 55 4.05 -11.29 -5.34
CA ARG A 55 4.43 -11.71 -3.98
C ARG A 55 3.66 -10.92 -2.92
N ALA A 56 3.44 -9.62 -3.12
CA ALA A 56 2.63 -8.83 -2.20
C ALA A 56 1.18 -9.32 -2.16
N ALA A 57 0.60 -9.71 -3.29
CA ALA A 57 -0.74 -10.27 -3.37
C ALA A 57 -0.86 -11.56 -2.54
N VAL A 58 0.06 -12.51 -2.74
CA VAL A 58 0.11 -13.77 -1.97
C VAL A 58 0.25 -13.50 -0.46
N LEU A 59 1.10 -12.53 -0.08
CA LEU A 59 1.26 -12.16 1.33
C LEU A 59 -0.02 -11.56 1.92
N MET A 60 -0.72 -10.70 1.18
CA MET A 60 -1.99 -10.13 1.62
C MET A 60 -3.07 -11.21 1.78
N GLU A 61 -3.21 -12.11 0.81
CA GLU A 61 -4.15 -13.24 0.90
C GLU A 61 -3.86 -14.13 2.11
N SER A 62 -2.59 -14.46 2.34
CA SER A 62 -2.17 -15.30 3.48
C SER A 62 -2.45 -14.65 4.83
N GLN A 63 -2.56 -13.33 4.89
CA GLN A 63 -2.82 -12.54 6.08
C GLN A 63 -4.25 -11.98 6.14
N MET A 64 -5.16 -12.47 5.30
CA MET A 64 -6.53 -11.95 5.19
C MET A 64 -7.24 -11.84 6.55
N PRO A 65 -7.20 -12.83 7.47
CA PRO A 65 -7.85 -12.68 8.78
C PRO A 65 -7.29 -11.51 9.61
N THR A 66 -5.97 -11.30 9.56
CA THR A 66 -5.29 -10.20 10.27
C THR A 66 -5.67 -8.84 9.66
N LEU A 67 -5.60 -8.73 8.33
CA LEU A 67 -5.97 -7.51 7.61
C LEU A 67 -7.44 -7.13 7.84
N MET A 68 -8.34 -8.13 7.80
CA MET A 68 -9.75 -7.91 8.13
C MET A 68 -9.93 -7.39 9.55
N GLY A 69 -9.19 -7.93 10.53
CA GLY A 69 -9.24 -7.47 11.92
C GLY A 69 -8.86 -6.00 12.07
N ILE A 70 -7.85 -5.55 11.32
CA ILE A 70 -7.43 -4.14 11.30
C ILE A 70 -8.49 -3.29 10.60
N LEU A 71 -8.95 -3.65 9.41
CA LEU A 71 -9.96 -2.89 8.65
C LEU A 71 -11.27 -2.70 9.42
N VAL A 72 -11.71 -3.73 10.14
CA VAL A 72 -12.92 -3.66 10.96
C VAL A 72 -12.72 -2.71 12.13
N ARG A 73 -11.60 -2.81 12.84
CA ARG A 73 -11.35 -2.03 14.06
C ARG A 73 -10.92 -0.60 13.78
N GLU A 74 -10.08 -0.35 12.79
CA GLU A 74 -9.54 0.98 12.47
C GLU A 74 -10.51 1.79 11.60
N ALA A 75 -11.04 1.18 10.53
CA ALA A 75 -11.87 1.88 9.55
C ALA A 75 -13.37 1.63 9.74
N GLY A 76 -13.78 0.87 10.77
CA GLY A 76 -15.19 0.60 11.08
C GLY A 76 -15.88 -0.25 10.01
N LYS A 77 -15.13 -1.04 9.23
CA LYS A 77 -15.69 -1.88 8.16
C LYS A 77 -16.53 -3.01 8.76
N THR A 78 -17.60 -3.41 8.07
CA THR A 78 -18.22 -4.72 8.32
C THR A 78 -17.31 -5.83 7.81
N PHE A 79 -17.46 -7.06 8.31
CA PHE A 79 -16.64 -8.19 7.83
C PHE A 79 -16.77 -8.42 6.32
N SER A 80 -17.97 -8.30 5.75
CA SER A 80 -18.18 -8.43 4.31
C SER A 80 -17.41 -7.38 3.51
N ASN A 81 -17.41 -6.13 3.99
CA ASN A 81 -16.73 -5.03 3.33
C ASN A 81 -15.21 -5.15 3.49
N ALA A 82 -14.73 -5.62 4.66
CA ALA A 82 -13.31 -5.88 4.89
C ALA A 82 -12.79 -7.02 3.98
N ILE A 83 -13.57 -8.10 3.80
CA ILE A 83 -13.24 -9.17 2.84
C ILE A 83 -13.15 -8.60 1.42
N ALA A 84 -14.17 -7.83 1.01
CA ALA A 84 -14.21 -7.24 -0.33
C ALA A 84 -13.00 -6.33 -0.58
N GLU A 85 -12.63 -5.51 0.40
CA GLU A 85 -11.50 -4.59 0.27
C GLU A 85 -10.13 -5.30 0.21
N VAL A 86 -9.90 -6.32 1.03
CA VAL A 86 -8.65 -7.12 0.92
C VAL A 86 -8.57 -7.78 -0.45
N ARG A 87 -9.69 -8.29 -0.97
CA ARG A 87 -9.74 -8.87 -2.31
C ARG A 87 -9.49 -7.84 -3.39
N GLU A 88 -10.06 -6.64 -3.28
CA GLU A 88 -9.84 -5.57 -4.24
C GLU A 88 -8.37 -5.12 -4.27
N ALA A 89 -7.71 -5.01 -3.12
CA ALA A 89 -6.27 -4.74 -3.05
C ALA A 89 -5.43 -5.84 -3.72
N VAL A 90 -5.77 -7.11 -3.47
CA VAL A 90 -5.14 -8.28 -4.12
C VAL A 90 -5.38 -8.27 -5.64
N ASP A 91 -6.59 -7.95 -6.07
CA ASP A 91 -6.97 -7.86 -7.48
C ASP A 91 -6.18 -6.74 -8.18
N PHE A 92 -6.00 -5.57 -7.55
CA PHE A 92 -5.13 -4.51 -8.09
C PHE A 92 -3.69 -4.98 -8.28
N LEU A 93 -3.13 -5.67 -7.29
CA LEU A 93 -1.76 -6.19 -7.37
C LEU A 93 -1.62 -7.18 -8.53
N HIS A 94 -2.54 -8.15 -8.66
CA HIS A 94 -2.51 -9.11 -9.77
C HIS A 94 -2.77 -8.46 -11.13
N TYR A 95 -3.74 -7.54 -11.20
CA TYR A 95 -4.07 -6.83 -12.44
C TYR A 95 -2.88 -6.04 -12.95
N TYR A 96 -2.27 -5.18 -12.11
CA TYR A 96 -1.13 -4.37 -12.53
C TYR A 96 0.14 -5.20 -12.74
N ALA A 97 0.33 -6.30 -12.00
CA ALA A 97 1.41 -7.24 -12.30
C ALA A 97 1.27 -7.84 -13.71
N GLY A 98 0.07 -8.25 -14.09
CA GLY A 98 -0.22 -8.73 -15.45
C GLY A 98 0.09 -7.68 -16.51
N GLN A 99 -0.45 -6.47 -16.35
CA GLN A 99 -0.18 -5.35 -17.26
C GLN A 99 1.33 -5.06 -17.40
N VAL A 100 2.08 -5.01 -16.29
CA VAL A 100 3.53 -4.77 -16.34
C VAL A 100 4.28 -5.92 -16.99
N ARG A 101 3.91 -7.17 -16.70
CA ARG A 101 4.59 -8.34 -17.28
C ARG A 101 4.37 -8.42 -18.79
N ASP A 102 3.15 -8.13 -19.22
CA ASP A 102 2.69 -8.43 -20.57
C ASP A 102 2.93 -7.25 -21.54
N ASP A 103 2.85 -6.00 -21.06
CA ASP A 103 2.89 -4.80 -21.92
C ASP A 103 4.09 -3.86 -21.71
N PHE A 104 4.87 -3.99 -20.62
CA PHE A 104 5.94 -3.02 -20.31
C PHE A 104 7.32 -3.48 -20.79
N ASP A 105 8.06 -2.51 -21.34
CA ASP A 105 9.48 -2.60 -21.66
C ASP A 105 10.15 -1.29 -21.23
N ASN A 106 11.31 -1.36 -20.56
CA ASN A 106 12.02 -0.18 -20.06
C ASN A 106 12.51 0.77 -21.16
N GLU A 107 12.71 0.29 -22.39
CA GLU A 107 13.11 1.12 -23.53
C GLU A 107 11.96 2.00 -24.02
N THR A 108 10.71 1.54 -23.88
CA THR A 108 9.51 2.22 -24.40
C THR A 108 8.66 2.87 -23.31
N HIS A 109 8.68 2.35 -22.09
CA HIS A 109 7.86 2.79 -20.97
C HIS A 109 8.74 3.39 -19.87
N ARG A 110 9.15 4.65 -20.07
CA ARG A 110 9.94 5.39 -19.08
C ARG A 110 9.04 5.89 -17.94
N PRO A 111 9.41 5.65 -16.67
CA PRO A 111 8.65 6.13 -15.53
C PRO A 111 8.77 7.65 -15.40
N LEU A 112 7.75 8.27 -14.79
CA LEU A 112 7.71 9.72 -14.54
C LEU A 112 8.78 10.19 -13.53
N GLY A 113 9.32 9.28 -12.72
CA GLY A 113 10.12 9.58 -11.54
C GLY A 113 9.33 9.33 -10.25
N PRO A 114 9.70 9.98 -9.13
CA PRO A 114 8.94 9.88 -7.88
C PRO A 114 7.47 10.29 -8.06
N VAL A 115 6.56 9.48 -7.51
CA VAL A 115 5.11 9.73 -7.51
C VAL A 115 4.64 9.81 -6.06
N VAL A 116 3.87 10.86 -5.75
CA VAL A 116 3.23 11.01 -4.44
C VAL A 116 1.83 10.38 -4.49
N CYS A 117 1.60 9.36 -3.67
CA CYS A 117 0.30 8.71 -3.53
C CYS A 117 -0.38 9.18 -2.23
N ILE A 118 -1.53 9.84 -2.34
CA ILE A 118 -2.36 10.28 -1.21
C ILE A 118 -3.68 9.51 -1.29
N SER A 119 -3.91 8.59 -0.36
CA SER A 119 -5.09 7.72 -0.33
C SER A 119 -6.18 8.24 0.63
N PRO A 120 -7.46 7.95 0.34
CA PRO A 120 -8.55 8.30 1.24
C PRO A 120 -8.71 7.25 2.35
N TRP A 121 -9.44 7.60 3.41
CA TRP A 121 -9.66 6.72 4.57
C TRP A 121 -10.75 5.67 4.37
N ASN A 122 -11.63 5.83 3.36
CA ASN A 122 -12.81 4.98 3.19
C ASN A 122 -12.51 3.66 2.45
N PHE A 123 -11.33 3.55 1.82
CA PHE A 123 -10.70 2.31 1.36
C PHE A 123 -9.22 2.40 1.75
N PRO A 124 -8.89 2.19 3.03
CA PRO A 124 -7.54 2.43 3.53
C PRO A 124 -6.51 1.40 3.04
N LEU A 125 -6.94 0.30 2.41
CA LEU A 125 -6.05 -0.73 1.85
C LEU A 125 -6.08 -0.83 0.31
N ALA A 126 -7.26 -0.76 -0.30
CA ALA A 126 -7.44 -0.91 -1.75
C ALA A 126 -7.15 0.39 -2.54
#